data_AF-A0A7W9WAL8-F1
#
_entry.id   AF-A0A7W9WAL8-F1
#
_cell.length_a   1.000
_cell.length_b   1.000
_cell.length_c   1.000
_cell.angle_alpha   90.00
_cell.angle_beta   90.00
_cell.angle_gamma   90.00
#
_symmetry.space_group_name_H-M   'P 1'
#
loop_
_entity.id
_entity.type
_entity.pdbx_description
1 polymer ?
#
loop_
_entity_poly.entity_id
_entity_poly.type
_entity_poly.pdbx_seq_one_letter_code
_entity_poly.pdbx_strand_id
1 'polypeptide(L)' 'MHRSTAAAVFVCMSKSSVAYHSSSSCAGLNRCTHEVRSMSASAAQELGKRACHKCY' A
#
# COMPACT_ATOMS: atom_id res chain seq x y z
N MET A 1 3.96 -25.80 7.26
CA MET A 1 4.53 -24.49 6.89
C MET A 1 3.41 -23.47 6.93
N HIS A 2 3.21 -22.78 8.05
CA HIS A 2 2.19 -21.73 8.15
C HIS A 2 2.61 -20.57 7.26
N ARG A 3 2.12 -20.57 6.01
CA ARG A 3 2.25 -19.44 5.11
C ARG A 3 1.31 -18.38 5.65
N SER A 4 1.80 -17.60 6.61
CA SER A 4 1.19 -16.34 7.01
C SER A 4 1.26 -15.43 5.80
N THR A 5 0.27 -15.53 4.91
CA THR A 5 0.02 -14.59 3.83
C THR A 5 -0.47 -13.29 4.46
N ALA A 6 0.41 -12.60 5.19
CA ALA A 6 0.21 -11.20 5.47
C ALA A 6 0.04 -10.55 4.10
N ALA A 7 -1.19 -10.17 3.75
CA ALA A 7 -1.51 -9.62 2.46
C ALA A 7 -0.60 -8.40 2.26
N ALA A 8 0.35 -8.52 1.33
CA ALA A 8 1.25 -7.44 1.04
C ALA A 8 0.43 -6.28 0.46
N VAL A 9 0.63 -5.09 1.00
CA VAL A 9 0.01 -3.86 0.52
C VAL A 9 1.00 -3.11 -0.34
N PHE A 10 0.47 -2.42 -1.33
CA PHE A 10 1.19 -1.57 -2.25
C PHE A 10 1.14 -0.13 -1.75
N VAL A 11 2.31 0.46 -1.56
CA VAL A 11 2.45 1.85 -1.10
C VAL A 11 3.17 2.64 -2.19
N CYS A 12 2.53 3.71 -2.66
CA CYS A 12 3.22 4.68 -3.50
C CYS A 12 4.20 5.48 -2.63
N MET A 13 5.50 5.41 -2.93
CA MET A 13 6.58 6.09 -2.21
C MET A 13 6.73 7.54 -2.71
N SER A 14 5.62 8.26 -2.78
CA SER A 14 5.62 9.70 -3.07
C SER A 14 5.45 10.51 -1.80
N LYS A 15 5.98 11.74 -1.78
CA LYS A 15 5.88 12.65 -0.63
C LYS A 15 4.42 12.96 -0.26
N SER A 16 3.53 12.93 -1.25
CA SER A 16 2.09 13.22 -1.11
C SER A 16 1.24 11.98 -0.80
N SER A 17 1.80 10.78 -0.97
CA SER A 17 1.05 9.54 -0.73
C SER A 17 0.96 9.27 0.76
N VAL A 18 -0.27 9.27 1.27
CA VAL A 18 -0.59 8.94 2.66
C VAL A 18 -1.31 7.61 2.78
N ALA A 19 -1.56 6.91 1.68
CA ALA A 19 -2.38 5.70 1.68
C ALA A 19 -1.60 4.47 1.20
N TYR A 20 -1.98 3.30 1.74
CA TYR A 20 -1.57 1.99 1.24
C TYR A 20 -2.77 1.29 0.59
N HIS A 21 -2.49 0.49 -0.44
CA HIS A 21 -3.48 -0.16 -1.30
C HIS A 21 -3.35 -1.68 -1.20
N SER A 22 -4.47 -2.41 -1.13
CA SER A 22 -4.45 -3.88 -1.17
C SER A 22 -4.14 -4.44 -2.57
N SER A 23 -4.37 -3.63 -3.60
CA SER A 23 -4.28 -4.02 -5.01
C SER A 23 -3.53 -2.98 -5.84
N SER A 24 -2.68 -3.44 -6.76
CA SER A 24 -1.96 -2.59 -7.71
C SER A 24 -2.88 -1.86 -8.68
N SER A 25 -4.08 -2.40 -8.91
CA SER A 25 -5.08 -1.86 -9.84
C SER A 25 -5.92 -0.73 -9.23
N CYS A 26 -5.67 -0.35 -7.98
CA CYS A 26 -6.44 0.72 -7.33
C CYS A 26 -6.20 2.06 -8.04
N ALA A 27 -7.26 2.81 -8.35
CA ALA A 27 -7.17 4.05 -9.14
C ALA A 27 -6.19 5.09 -8.55
N GLY A 28 -6.03 5.14 -7.22
CA GLY A 28 -5.05 6.02 -6.58
C GLY A 28 -3.61 5.59 -6.84
N LEU A 29 -3.36 4.28 -6.89
CA LEU A 29 -2.06 3.72 -7.16
C LEU A 29 -1.71 3.72 -8.65
N ASN A 30 -2.71 3.50 -9.52
CA ASN A 30 -2.54 3.56 -10.98
C ASN A 30 -2.15 4.96 -11.47
N ARG A 31 -2.44 6.01 -10.70
CA ARG A 31 -2.00 7.38 -10.96
C ARG A 31 -0.65 7.72 -10.31
N CYS A 32 -0.06 6.80 -9.55
CA CYS A 32 1.27 6.99 -8.98
C CYS A 32 2.30 6.98 -10.10
N THR A 33 3.04 8.07 -10.25
CA THR A 33 4.17 8.20 -11.18
C THR A 33 5.52 7.92 -10.51
N HIS A 34 5.50 7.50 -9.24
CA HIS A 34 6.68 7.24 -8.41
C HIS A 34 6.84 5.75 -8.14
N GLU A 35 7.89 5.39 -7.41
CA GLU A 35 8.12 4.01 -7.00
C GLU A 35 6.95 3.47 -6.16
N VAL A 36 6.47 2.29 -6.52
CA VAL A 36 5.48 1.55 -5.75
C VAL A 36 6.18 0.41 -5.03
N ARG A 37 6.08 0.40 -3.71
CA ARG A 37 6.70 -0.64 -2.86
C ARG A 37 5.64 -1.52 -2.23
N SER A 38 5.82 -2.84 -2.36
CA SER A 38 5.02 -3.83 -1.65
C SER A 38 5.60 -4.09 -0.26
N MET A 39 4.80 -3.94 0.79
CA MET A 39 5.19 -4.16 2.18
C MET A 39 4.00 -4.65 3.01
N SER A 40 4.21 -5.04 4.27
CA SER A 40 3.11 -5.44 5.15
C SER A 40 2.25 -4.23 5.56
N ALA A 41 0.96 -4.44 5.79
CA ALA A 41 0.05 -3.38 6.26
C ALA A 41 0.55 -2.73 7.56
N SER A 42 1.15 -3.49 8.47
CA SER A 42 1.74 -2.94 9.71
C SER A 42 2.91 -2.00 9.41
N ALA A 43 3.85 -2.39 8.54
CA ALA A 43 4.96 -1.53 8.14
C ALA A 43 4.49 -0.24 7.46
N ALA A 44 3.43 -0.33 6.64
CA ALA A 44 2.81 0.86 6.05
C ALA A 44 2.18 1.78 7.11
N GLN A 45 1.53 1.21 8.13
CA GLN A 45 1.00 1.98 9.27
C GLN A 45 2.11 2.64 10.10
N GLU A 46 3.23 1.95 10.32
CA GLU A 46 4.39 2.53 11.01
C GLU A 46 5.03 3.70 10.24
N LEU A 47 4.94 3.68 8.90
CA LEU A 47 5.31 4.81 8.04
C LEU A 47 4.29 5.96 8.06
N GLY A 48 3.23 5.87 8.87
CA GLY A 48 2.14 6.84 8.93
C GLY A 48 1.21 6.80 7.71
N LYS A 49 1.22 5.70 6.94
CA LYS A 49 0.28 5.49 5.84
C LYS A 49 -1.00 4.87 6.36
N ARG A 50 -2.15 5.33 5.86
CA ARG A 50 -3.48 4.81 6.18
C ARG A 50 -4.02 3.86 5.10
N ALA A 51 -5.00 3.04 5.46
CA ALA A 51 -5.67 2.19 4.49
C ALA A 51 -6.39 3.04 3.43
N CYS A 52 -6.33 2.62 2.15
CA CYS A 52 -7.06 3.30 1.10
C CYS A 52 -8.56 2.99 1.18
N HIS A 53 -9.39 3.99 1.47
CA HIS A 53 -10.87 3.87 1.56
C HIS A 53 -11.61 3.26 0.34
N LYS A 54 -10.93 3.03 -0.79
CA LYS A 54 -11.55 2.46 -2.01
C LYS A 54 -11.23 0.99 -2.22
N CYS A 55 -10.03 0.57 -1.83
CA CYS A 55 -9.51 -0.77 -2.08
C CYS A 55 -9.24 -1.52 -0.76
N TYR A 56 -9.54 -0.91 0.37
CA TYR A 56 -9.47 -1.46 1.72
C TYR A 56 -10.79 -1.25 2.45
#